data_AF-A0A8H4RJG3-F1
#
_entry.id   AF-A0A8H4RJG3-F1
#
_cell.length_a   1.000
_cell.length_b   1.000
_cell.length_c   1.000
_cell.angle_alpha   90.00
_cell.angle_beta   90.00
_cell.angle_gamma   90.00
#
_symmetry.space_group_name_H-M   'P 1'
#
loop_
_entity.id
_entity.type
_entity.pdbx_description
1 polymer ?
#
loop_
_entity_poly.entity_id
_entity_poly.type
_entity_poly.pdbx_seq_one_letter_code
_entity_poly.pdbx_strand_id
1 'polypeptide(L)'
;MGTAKRTRKFGAVKRIIGQNDARLKKNQAKAEEANKKKEKEKSGEVIREVPQVSSALFFQYNSALVPPLQRPRRHQLLIAHDTEKAAPTRKPDGYLLR
;
A
#
# COMPACT_ATOMS: atom_id res chain seq x y z
N MET A 1 17.97 15.68 65.37
CA MET A 1 18.93 14.90 64.55
C MET A 1 18.66 15.18 63.08
N GLY A 2 19.43 16.07 62.47
CA GLY A 2 19.20 16.52 61.08
C GLY A 2 19.68 15.49 60.07
N THR A 3 18.78 15.01 59.21
CA THR A 3 19.08 14.02 58.17
C THR A 3 20.04 14.56 57.11
N ALA A 4 20.97 13.71 56.65
CA ALA A 4 21.99 14.06 55.68
C ALA A 4 21.39 14.51 54.33
N LYS A 5 21.93 15.61 53.77
CA LYS A 5 21.49 16.17 52.49
C LYS A 5 22.04 15.34 51.32
N ARG A 6 21.20 15.07 50.31
CA ARG A 6 21.60 14.33 49.11
C ARG A 6 22.53 15.19 48.25
N THR A 7 23.75 14.69 48.04
CA THR A 7 24.74 15.35 47.18
C THR A 7 24.35 15.27 45.71
N ARG A 8 24.60 16.36 44.96
CA ARG A 8 24.32 16.44 43.52
C ARG A 8 25.37 15.65 42.75
N LYS A 9 24.98 15.08 41.61
CA LYS A 9 25.89 14.34 40.71
C LYS A 9 26.68 15.33 39.85
N PHE A 10 27.98 15.09 39.71
CA PHE A 10 28.85 15.80 38.76
C PHE A 10 28.57 15.30 37.33
N GLY A 11 28.57 16.22 36.35
CA GLY A 11 28.31 15.88 34.94
C GLY A 11 26.83 15.67 34.57
N ALA A 12 25.89 16.21 35.35
CA ALA A 12 24.47 16.12 35.02
C ALA A 12 24.14 16.94 33.76
N VAL A 13 23.79 16.25 32.66
CA VAL A 13 23.39 16.86 31.39
C VAL A 13 21.88 16.77 31.19
N LYS A 14 21.32 17.64 30.36
CA LYS A 14 19.90 17.57 29.96
C LYS A 14 19.66 16.29 29.16
N ARG A 15 18.54 15.61 29.42
CA ARG A 15 18.12 14.45 28.60
C ARG A 15 17.72 14.94 27.20
N ILE A 16 18.41 14.44 26.18
CA ILE A 16 18.19 14.72 24.75
C ILE A 16 17.80 13.42 24.05
N ILE A 17 17.02 13.51 22.98
CA ILE A 17 16.68 12.36 22.13
C ILE A 17 17.96 11.83 21.48
N GLY A 18 18.29 10.58 21.75
CA GLY A 18 19.47 9.90 21.19
C GLY A 18 19.21 9.35 19.79
N GLN A 19 20.28 9.02 19.07
CA GLN A 19 20.20 8.47 17.71
C GLN A 19 19.51 7.11 17.64
N ASN A 20 19.47 6.35 18.74
CA ASN A 20 18.87 5.01 18.83
C ASN A 20 17.43 5.02 19.36
N ASP A 21 16.80 6.18 19.49
CA ASP A 21 15.43 6.28 20.02
C ASP A 21 14.41 5.66 19.04
N ALA A 22 13.57 4.74 19.53
CA ALA A 22 12.55 4.05 18.74
C ALA A 22 11.44 4.98 18.20
N ARG A 23 11.33 6.21 18.73
CA ARG A 23 10.40 7.24 18.24
C ARG A 23 10.89 7.90 16.95
N LEU A 24 12.16 7.75 16.59
CA LEU A 24 12.69 8.29 15.35
C LEU A 24 12.23 7.44 14.17
N LYS A 25 11.60 8.07 13.17
CA LYS A 25 11.13 7.41 11.93
C LYS A 25 12.23 6.61 11.23
N LYS A 26 13.49 7.08 11.30
CA LYS A 26 14.65 6.37 10.75
C LYS A 26 14.89 5.01 11.42
N ASN A 27 14.63 4.91 12.72
CA ASN A 27 14.80 3.67 13.48
C ASN A 27 13.60 2.74 13.29
N GLN A 28 12.40 3.29 13.08
CA GLN A 28 11.21 2.52 12.69
C GLN A 28 11.41 1.87 11.32
N ALA A 29 11.87 2.63 10.33
CA ALA A 29 12.20 2.09 9.01
C ALA A 29 13.28 0.99 9.10
N LYS A 30 14.33 1.20 9.89
CA LYS A 30 15.36 0.16 10.13
C LYS A 30 14.79 -1.08 10.83
N ALA A 31 13.83 -0.92 11.74
CA ALA A 31 13.18 -2.04 12.42
C ALA A 31 12.28 -2.84 11.47
N GLU A 32 11.55 -2.16 10.59
CA GLU A 32 10.75 -2.80 9.54
C GLU A 32 11.63 -3.56 8.53
N GLU A 33 12.74 -2.95 8.10
CA GLU A 33 13.71 -3.62 7.23
C GLU A 33 14.38 -4.81 7.93
N ALA A 34 14.71 -4.70 9.21
CA ALA A 34 15.27 -5.81 9.98
C ALA A 34 14.26 -6.96 10.14
N ASN A 35 12.97 -6.66 10.31
CA ASN A 35 11.92 -7.68 10.36
C ASN A 35 11.75 -8.38 9.01
N LYS A 36 11.72 -7.63 7.90
CA LYS A 36 11.69 -8.20 6.55
C LYS A 36 12.92 -9.05 6.23
N LYS A 37 14.10 -8.68 6.73
CA LYS A 37 15.33 -9.48 6.60
C LYS A 37 15.27 -10.75 7.43
N LYS A 38 14.78 -10.67 8.67
CA LYS A 38 14.57 -11.85 9.54
C LYS A 38 13.56 -12.83 8.95
N GLU A 39 12.51 -12.36 8.28
CA GLU A 39 11.58 -13.24 7.55
C GLU A 39 12.27 -13.97 6.40
N LYS A 40 13.16 -13.29 5.67
CA LYS A 40 13.96 -13.87 4.58
C LYS A 40 15.10 -14.79 5.06
N GLU A 41 15.63 -14.56 6.27
CA GLU A 41 16.73 -15.35 6.83
C GLU A 41 16.23 -16.63 7.52
N LYS A 42 14.99 -16.67 8.02
CA LYS A 42 14.39 -17.89 8.61
C LYS A 42 14.28 -19.05 7.62
N SER A 43 14.27 -18.77 6.31
CA SER A 43 14.24 -19.79 5.27
C SER A 43 15.62 -20.31 4.87
N GLY A 44 16.74 -19.75 5.39
CA GLY A 44 18.12 -20.22 5.17
C GLY A 44 18.63 -20.17 3.72
N GLU A 45 17.73 -20.01 2.76
CA GLU A 45 17.98 -20.04 1.33
C GLU A 45 17.46 -18.75 0.70
N VAL A 46 18.23 -18.22 -0.25
CA VAL A 46 17.84 -17.06 -1.05
C VAL A 46 16.72 -17.51 -1.99
N ILE A 47 15.48 -17.52 -1.49
CA ILE A 47 14.30 -17.85 -2.28
C ILE A 47 14.10 -16.72 -3.29
N ARG A 48 14.46 -16.98 -4.55
CA ARG A 48 14.08 -16.14 -5.68
C ARG A 48 12.69 -16.56 -6.11
N GLU A 49 11.68 -15.86 -5.63
CA GLU A 49 10.30 -16.05 -6.06
C GLU A 49 10.17 -15.60 -7.52
N VAL A 50 10.35 -16.53 -8.45
CA VAL A 50 10.02 -16.32 -9.86
C VAL A 50 8.58 -16.77 -10.05
N PRO A 51 7.64 -15.87 -10.38
CA PRO A 51 6.25 -16.26 -10.58
C PRO A 51 6.15 -17.24 -11.74
N GLN A 52 5.56 -18.41 -11.49
CA GLN A 52 5.31 -19.40 -12.53
C GLN A 52 4.18 -18.93 -13.44
N VAL A 53 4.40 -18.94 -14.76
CA VAL A 53 3.34 -18.67 -15.73
C VAL A 53 2.32 -19.80 -15.74
N SER A 54 1.04 -19.46 -15.91
CA SER A 54 -0.03 -20.46 -15.94
C SER A 54 0.07 -21.35 -17.19
N SER A 55 -0.15 -22.64 -17.03
CA SER A 55 -0.14 -23.64 -18.13
C SER A 55 -1.21 -23.40 -19.20
N ALA A 56 -2.25 -22.61 -18.92
CA ALA A 56 -3.32 -22.27 -19.85
C ALA A 56 -2.96 -21.17 -20.87
N LEU A 57 -1.78 -20.55 -20.75
CA LEU A 57 -1.34 -19.47 -21.65
C LEU A 57 -0.43 -20.02 -22.74
N PHE A 58 -0.87 -19.94 -23.99
CA PHE A 58 -0.02 -20.05 -25.17
C PHE A 58 0.42 -18.65 -25.60
N PHE A 59 1.61 -18.22 -25.20
CA PHE A 59 2.10 -16.84 -25.30
C PHE A 59 1.14 -15.83 -24.66
N GLN A 60 0.21 -15.27 -25.44
CA GLN A 60 -0.81 -14.32 -24.99
C GLN A 60 -2.25 -14.88 -25.09
N TYR A 61 -2.42 -16.05 -25.72
CA TYR A 61 -3.71 -16.69 -25.89
C TYR A 61 -4.04 -17.59 -24.71
N ASN A 62 -5.17 -17.36 -24.06
CA ASN A 62 -5.64 -18.17 -22.93
C ASN A 62 -6.62 -19.25 -23.42
N SER A 63 -6.18 -20.51 -23.42
CA SER A 63 -7.01 -21.64 -23.85
C SER A 63 -8.05 -22.07 -22.81
N ALA A 64 -7.97 -21.59 -21.56
CA ALA A 64 -8.97 -21.90 -20.53
C ALA A 64 -10.32 -21.20 -20.74
N LEU A 65 -10.39 -20.22 -21.65
CA LEU A 65 -11.62 -19.50 -21.98
C LEU A 65 -12.46 -20.28 -23.01
N VAL A 66 -13.06 -21.39 -22.56
CA VAL A 66 -14.00 -22.21 -23.35
C VAL A 66 -15.43 -21.86 -22.93
N PRO A 67 -16.42 -21.87 -23.84
CA PRO A 67 -17.83 -21.76 -23.45
C PRO A 67 -18.21 -22.93 -22.51
N PRO A 68 -18.92 -22.71 -21.39
CA PRO A 68 -19.53 -21.49 -20.87
C PRO A 68 -18.56 -20.56 -20.12
N LEU A 69 -18.50 -19.30 -20.55
CA LEU A 69 -17.63 -18.30 -19.95
C LEU A 69 -18.14 -17.86 -18.57
N GLN A 70 -17.30 -18.03 -17.55
CA GLN A 70 -17.54 -17.48 -16.22
C GLN A 70 -17.26 -15.97 -16.26
N ARG A 71 -18.30 -15.14 -16.44
CA ARG A 71 -18.17 -13.68 -16.38
C ARG A 71 -18.29 -13.20 -14.93
N PRO A 72 -17.19 -12.78 -14.26
CA PRO A 72 -17.28 -12.20 -12.93
C PRO A 72 -18.06 -10.88 -12.99
N ARG A 73 -19.11 -10.77 -12.19
CA ARG A 73 -19.93 -9.55 -12.07
C ARG A 73 -19.09 -8.45 -11.40
N ARG A 74 -18.53 -7.52 -12.18
CA ARG A 74 -18.00 -6.26 -11.64
C ARG A 74 -19.16 -5.30 -11.41
N HIS A 75 -19.32 -4.82 -10.16
CA HIS A 75 -20.43 -3.96 -9.74
C HIS A 75 -20.62 -2.70 -10.60
N GLN A 76 -19.55 -2.19 -11.21
CA GLN A 76 -19.57 -0.95 -12.00
C GLN A 76 -20.22 -1.10 -13.39
N LEU A 77 -20.30 -2.30 -13.95
CA LEU A 77 -20.85 -2.53 -15.30
C LEU A 77 -22.38 -2.59 -15.35
N LEU A 78 -23.05 -2.68 -14.19
CA LEU A 78 -24.51 -2.65 -14.11
C LEU A 78 -25.10 -1.25 -14.20
N ILE A 79 -24.30 -0.20 -13.99
CA ILE A 79 -24.77 1.19 -13.86
C ILE A 79 -24.90 1.87 -15.24
N ALA A 80 -24.26 1.35 -16.29
CA ALA A 80 -24.19 2.01 -17.60
C ALA A 80 -25.42 1.81 -18.51
N HIS A 81 -26.43 1.04 -18.10
CA HIS A 81 -27.61 0.77 -18.92
C HIS A 81 -28.85 1.64 -18.59
N ASP A 82 -28.78 2.47 -17.55
CA ASP A 82 -29.96 3.20 -17.03
C ASP A 82 -29.95 4.73 -17.29
N THR A 83 -28.98 5.28 -18.03
CA THR A 83 -28.91 6.72 -18.34
C THR A 83 -29.17 7.05 -19.81
N GLU A 84 -30.31 6.62 -20.36
CA GLU A 84 -30.86 7.15 -21.63
C GLU A 84 -32.21 7.84 -21.42
N LYS A 85 -32.37 8.60 -20.33
CA LYS A 85 -33.57 9.41 -20.11
C LYS A 85 -33.28 10.77 -19.49
N ALA A 86 -32.57 11.62 -20.22
CA ALA A 86 -32.68 13.09 -20.13
C ALA A 86 -31.79 13.76 -21.18
N ALA A 87 -32.29 13.93 -22.41
CA ALA A 87 -31.72 14.89 -23.35
C ALA A 87 -32.34 16.28 -23.07
N PRO A 88 -31.57 17.31 -22.68
CA PRO A 88 -32.04 18.69 -22.83
C PRO A 88 -31.94 19.07 -24.32
N THR A 89 -33.07 19.42 -24.91
CA THR A 89 -33.20 19.88 -26.30
C THR A 89 -32.23 21.02 -26.59
N ARG A 90 -31.20 20.79 -27.41
CA ARG A 90 -30.46 21.87 -28.07
C ARG A 90 -31.26 22.32 -29.28
N LYS A 91 -31.77 23.56 -29.26
CA LYS A 91 -32.32 24.19 -30.46
C LYS A 91 -31.18 24.46 -31.47
N PRO A 92 -31.42 24.26 -32.77
CA PRO A 92 -30.52 24.76 -33.79
C PRO A 92 -30.71 26.28 -33.83
N ASP A 93 -29.60 27.01 -33.87
CA ASP A 93 -29.45 28.36 -34.42
C ASP A 93 -28.48 29.14 -33.53
N GLY A 94 -27.29 29.32 -34.08
CA GLY A 94 -26.17 29.95 -33.39
C GLY A 94 -26.39 31.44 -33.23
N TYR A 95 -26.31 31.92 -32.00
CA TYR A 95 -25.72 33.22 -31.66
C TYR A 95 -25.16 33.14 -30.24
N LEU A 96 -23.94 33.67 -30.06
CA LEU A 96 -23.27 33.88 -28.77
C LEU A 96 -24.02 34.95 -27.96
N LEU A 97 -24.13 34.77 -26.64
CA LEU A 97 -24.29 35.88 -25.69
C LEU A 97 -23.28 35.70 -24.55
N ARG A 98 -22.43 36.74 -24.44
CA ARG A 98 -21.49 37.14 -23.37
C ARG A 98 -21.29 36.23 -22.17
#